data_AF-A0A2V1DPI2-F1
#
_entry.id   AF-A0A2V1DPI2-F1
#
_cell.length_a   1.000
_cell.length_b   1.000
_cell.length_c   1.000
_cell.angle_alpha   90.00
_cell.angle_beta   90.00
_cell.angle_gamma   90.00
#
_symmetry.space_group_name_H-M   'P 1'
#
loop_
_entity.id
_entity.type
_entity.pdbx_description
1 polymer ?
#
loop_
_entity_poly.entity_id
_entity_poly.type
_entity_poly.pdbx_seq_one_letter_code
_entity_poly.pdbx_strand_id
1 'polypeptide(L)'
;MPAIPTSTSVSESAVIAAPFSSVWHLIKLQDFSKFWSKLDKSEHVKGTSDETDIVQWTFKDGTVLDVKQEEHSSIDHYITYSVISSQPALSYTSVVSTIRVYPVTSGEHEGQTFVTWSGNFSSDADAGVIADAKFKRREALADLAKAAS
;
A
#
# COMPACT_ATOMS: atom_id res chain seq x y z
N MET A 1 -3.75 -25.44 14.41
CA MET A 1 -2.37 -24.91 14.38
C MET A 1 -2.32 -23.88 13.26
N PRO A 2 -1.70 -22.70 13.44
CA PRO A 2 -1.54 -21.75 12.36
C PRO A 2 -0.73 -22.37 11.23
N ALA A 3 -1.17 -22.19 9.98
CA ALA A 3 -0.46 -22.68 8.81
C ALA A 3 0.80 -21.83 8.60
N ILE A 4 1.97 -22.47 8.63
CA ILE A 4 3.25 -21.77 8.47
C ILE A 4 3.39 -21.36 7.01
N PRO A 5 3.59 -20.07 6.70
CA PRO A 5 3.80 -19.64 5.33
C PRO A 5 5.17 -20.10 4.83
N THR A 6 5.26 -20.41 3.53
CA THR A 6 6.54 -20.67 2.87
C THR A 6 7.38 -19.39 2.71
N SER A 7 6.75 -18.22 2.75
CA SER A 7 7.40 -16.91 2.75
C SER A 7 6.53 -15.87 3.44
N THR A 8 7.13 -14.96 4.20
CA THR A 8 6.46 -13.81 4.82
C THR A 8 6.49 -12.55 3.95
N SER A 9 6.92 -12.68 2.69
CA SER A 9 6.90 -11.60 1.71
C SER A 9 5.79 -11.81 0.68
N VAL A 10 5.10 -10.73 0.32
CA VAL A 10 4.18 -10.67 -0.82
C VAL A 10 4.63 -9.58 -1.77
N SER A 11 4.50 -9.82 -3.07
CA SER A 11 4.78 -8.83 -4.11
C SER A 11 3.77 -8.97 -5.23
N GLU A 12 3.05 -7.90 -5.50
CA GLU A 12 2.05 -7.83 -6.56
C GLU A 12 2.35 -6.65 -7.49
N SER A 13 1.95 -6.76 -8.75
CA SER A 13 2.21 -5.71 -9.74
C SER A 13 1.12 -5.64 -10.79
N ALA A 14 0.98 -4.48 -11.41
CA ALA A 14 0.04 -4.25 -12.50
C ALA A 14 0.55 -3.13 -13.42
N VAL A 15 0.16 -3.18 -14.69
CA VAL A 15 0.25 -2.04 -15.58
C VAL A 15 -1.05 -1.26 -15.48
N ILE A 16 -0.96 0.03 -15.16
CA ILE A 16 -2.07 0.94 -15.02
C ILE A 16 -2.13 1.81 -16.27
N ALA A 17 -3.25 1.74 -17.00
CA ALA A 17 -3.48 2.47 -18.25
C ALA A 17 -3.75 3.97 -18.01
N ALA A 18 -2.85 4.64 -17.29
CA ALA A 18 -2.90 6.05 -16.96
C ALA A 18 -1.48 6.66 -16.95
N PRO A 19 -1.36 7.99 -17.18
CA PRO A 19 -0.09 8.69 -17.11
C PRO A 19 0.57 8.56 -15.73
N PHE A 20 1.90 8.54 -15.72
CA PHE A 20 2.73 8.47 -14.52
C PHE A 20 2.31 9.45 -13.43
N SER A 21 2.07 10.71 -13.79
CA SER A 21 1.69 11.75 -12.84
C SER A 21 0.38 11.42 -12.13
N SER A 22 -0.65 10.97 -12.84
CA SER A 22 -1.95 10.61 -12.24
C SER A 22 -1.78 9.51 -11.19
N VAL A 23 -1.02 8.47 -11.51
CA VAL A 23 -0.78 7.34 -10.59
C VAL A 23 0.06 7.78 -9.40
N TRP A 24 1.14 8.54 -9.62
CA TRP A 24 2.04 9.00 -8.55
C TRP A 24 1.32 9.85 -7.48
N HIS A 25 0.38 10.70 -7.90
CA HIS A 25 -0.38 11.53 -6.95
C HIS A 25 -1.38 10.73 -6.11
N LEU A 26 -1.97 9.66 -6.67
CA LEU A 26 -2.95 8.83 -5.97
C LEU A 26 -2.32 7.91 -4.92
N ILE A 27 -1.07 7.49 -5.12
CA ILE A 27 -0.40 6.57 -4.19
C ILE A 27 0.28 7.26 -3.00
N LYS A 28 0.02 8.54 -2.76
CA LYS A 28 0.46 9.23 -1.54
C LYS A 28 -0.39 8.73 -0.36
N LEU A 29 0.22 8.38 0.78
CA LEU A 29 -0.47 7.69 1.88
C LEU A 29 -1.79 8.35 2.31
N GLN A 30 -1.81 9.67 2.43
CA GLN A 30 -2.99 10.49 2.79
C GLN A 30 -4.10 10.48 1.73
N ASP A 31 -3.78 10.09 0.50
CA ASP A 31 -4.69 10.07 -0.64
C ASP A 31 -5.21 8.67 -0.97
N PHE A 32 -4.83 7.63 -0.22
CA PHE A 32 -5.21 6.24 -0.50
C PHE A 32 -6.74 6.04 -0.56
N SER A 33 -7.51 6.81 0.22
CA SER A 33 -8.97 6.71 0.23
C SER A 33 -9.61 7.20 -1.06
N LYS A 34 -8.87 7.96 -1.89
CA LYS A 34 -9.34 8.44 -3.20
C LYS A 34 -9.41 7.33 -4.23
N PHE A 35 -8.61 6.27 -4.10
CA PHE A 35 -8.60 5.17 -5.06
C PHE A 35 -9.02 3.84 -4.42
N TRP A 36 -8.58 3.52 -3.21
CA TRP A 36 -8.79 2.20 -2.66
C TRP A 36 -10.19 2.07 -2.07
N SER A 37 -11.07 1.33 -2.76
CA SER A 37 -12.50 1.24 -2.42
C SER A 37 -12.80 0.68 -1.02
N LYS A 38 -11.87 -0.06 -0.42
CA LYS A 38 -12.00 -0.62 0.94
C LYS A 38 -11.70 0.41 2.03
N LEU A 39 -10.97 1.48 1.69
CA LEU A 39 -10.63 2.54 2.62
C LEU A 39 -11.75 3.58 2.63
N ASP A 40 -12.23 3.92 3.82
CA ASP A 40 -13.22 4.98 4.03
C ASP A 40 -12.53 6.34 4.13
N LYS A 41 -11.45 6.41 4.92
CA LYS A 41 -10.69 7.66 5.16
C LYS A 41 -9.19 7.41 5.22
N SER A 42 -8.46 8.40 4.76
CA SER A 42 -7.02 8.51 4.92
C SER A 42 -6.71 9.95 5.32
N GLU A 43 -6.10 10.14 6.49
CA GLU A 43 -5.80 11.49 7.01
C GLU A 43 -4.54 11.51 7.84
N HIS A 44 -3.81 12.63 7.81
CA HIS A 44 -2.65 12.82 8.68
C HIS A 44 -3.09 12.88 10.14
N VAL A 45 -2.39 12.15 11.01
CA VAL A 45 -2.60 12.23 12.44
C VAL A 45 -2.01 13.55 12.93
N LYS A 46 -2.87 14.44 13.43
CA LYS A 46 -2.44 15.75 13.96
C LYS A 46 -1.80 15.56 15.34
N GLY A 47 -0.65 16.19 15.57
CA GLY A 47 0.02 16.19 16.87
C GLY A 47 1.11 15.12 17.06
N THR A 48 1.48 14.41 15.99
CA THR A 48 2.76 13.69 15.93
C THR A 48 3.89 14.69 15.64
N SER A 49 5.12 14.40 16.09
CA SER A 49 6.31 15.26 15.87
C SER A 49 6.39 15.74 14.41
N ASP A 50 6.89 16.96 14.18
CA ASP A 50 7.14 17.51 12.83
C ASP A 50 7.99 16.58 11.94
N GLU A 51 8.65 15.59 12.53
CA GLU A 51 9.47 14.57 11.86
C GLU A 51 8.72 13.25 11.54
N THR A 52 7.48 13.06 12.00
CA THR A 52 6.76 11.78 11.84
C THR A 52 5.54 11.92 10.94
N ASP A 53 5.73 11.53 9.67
CA ASP A 53 4.66 11.39 8.68
C ASP A 53 3.78 10.16 9.01
N ILE A 54 2.85 10.33 9.96
CA ILE A 54 1.86 9.30 10.32
C ILE A 54 0.52 9.62 9.65
N VAL A 55 -0.05 8.64 8.99
CA VAL A 55 -1.35 8.67 8.33
C VAL A 55 -2.24 7.59 8.93
N GLN A 56 -3.43 7.98 9.35
CA GLN A 56 -4.45 7.06 9.82
C GLN A 56 -5.32 6.61 8.66
N TRP A 57 -5.44 5.29 8.51
CA TRP A 57 -6.26 4.61 7.53
C TRP A 57 -7.46 3.97 8.21
N THR A 58 -8.65 4.46 7.88
CA THR A 58 -9.91 3.89 8.37
C THR A 58 -10.57 3.09 7.25
N PHE A 59 -10.73 1.79 7.45
CA PHE A 59 -11.37 0.87 6.52
C PHE A 59 -12.88 0.82 6.76
N LYS A 60 -13.63 0.49 5.70
CA LYS A 60 -15.10 0.39 5.75
C LYS A 60 -15.63 -0.73 6.65
N ASP A 61 -14.79 -1.71 6.99
CA ASP A 61 -15.11 -2.77 7.94
C ASP A 61 -14.93 -2.35 9.41
N GLY A 62 -14.52 -1.10 9.65
CA GLY A 62 -14.25 -0.56 10.98
C GLY A 62 -12.80 -0.74 11.44
N THR A 63 -11.94 -1.39 10.65
CA THR A 63 -10.50 -1.49 10.96
C THR A 63 -9.84 -0.11 10.85
N VAL A 64 -9.04 0.26 11.83
CA VAL A 64 -8.24 1.50 11.83
C VAL A 64 -6.77 1.13 11.93
N LEU A 65 -5.95 1.60 11.01
CA LEU A 65 -4.50 1.42 11.02
C LEU A 65 -3.81 2.78 11.11
N ASP A 66 -2.83 2.91 11.98
CA ASP A 66 -1.89 4.03 11.90
C ASP A 66 -0.66 3.56 11.13
N VAL A 67 -0.38 4.28 10.05
CA VAL A 67 0.68 3.95 9.09
C VAL A 67 1.73 5.05 9.14
N LYS A 68 2.97 4.65 9.36
CA LYS A 68 4.12 5.55 9.34
C LYS A 68 4.80 5.49 7.97
N GLN A 69 4.99 6.64 7.34
CA GLN A 69 5.86 6.74 6.18
C GLN A 69 7.31 6.57 6.62
N GLU A 70 7.97 5.52 6.13
CA GLU A 70 9.40 5.28 6.41
C GLU A 70 10.27 5.97 5.37
N GLU A 71 9.81 6.01 4.12
CA GLU A 71 10.56 6.59 3.02
C GLU A 71 9.63 7.09 1.92
N HIS A 72 9.98 8.24 1.33
CA HIS A 72 9.32 8.77 0.15
C HIS A 72 10.38 9.33 -0.80
N SER A 73 10.69 8.58 -1.84
CA SER A 73 11.62 9.01 -2.88
C SER A 73 10.81 9.55 -4.06
N SER A 74 10.78 10.88 -4.21
CA SER A 74 10.24 11.53 -5.41
C SER A 74 11.19 11.43 -6.61
N ILE A 75 12.42 10.94 -6.41
CA ILE A 75 13.42 10.74 -7.48
C ILE A 75 13.26 9.33 -8.08
N ASP A 76 13.19 8.32 -7.22
CA ASP A 76 13.06 6.91 -7.61
C ASP A 76 11.61 6.40 -7.64
N HIS A 77 10.69 7.30 -7.29
CA HIS A 77 9.24 7.14 -7.32
C HIS A 77 8.71 5.93 -6.56
N TYR A 78 9.06 5.88 -5.26
CA TYR A 78 8.48 4.91 -4.34
C TYR A 78 8.15 5.51 -2.98
N ILE A 79 7.24 4.84 -2.29
CA ILE A 79 6.86 5.12 -0.91
C ILE A 79 6.96 3.81 -0.13
N THR A 80 7.70 3.84 0.97
CA THR A 80 7.78 2.75 1.94
C THR A 80 7.08 3.19 3.22
N TYR A 81 6.29 2.30 3.79
CA TYR A 81 5.55 2.56 5.02
C TYR A 81 5.41 1.32 5.88
N SER A 82 5.23 1.52 7.18
CA SER A 82 5.00 0.48 8.17
C SER A 82 3.69 0.70 8.91
N VAL A 83 3.06 -0.38 9.37
CA VAL A 83 1.90 -0.28 10.27
C VAL A 83 2.44 -0.24 11.70
N ILE A 84 2.13 0.83 12.43
CA ILE A 84 2.61 1.06 13.81
C ILE A 84 1.52 0.83 14.87
N SER A 85 0.24 0.91 14.48
CA SER A 85 -0.90 0.66 15.35
C SER A 85 -2.08 0.13 14.52
N SER A 86 -2.93 -0.68 15.15
CA SER A 86 -4.11 -1.27 14.51
C SER A 86 -5.22 -1.53 15.52
N GLN A 87 -6.45 -1.25 15.11
CA GLN A 87 -7.68 -1.61 15.82
C GLN A 87 -8.63 -2.29 14.82
N PRO A 88 -8.97 -3.59 14.98
CA PRO A 88 -8.49 -4.51 16.03
C PRO A 88 -6.99 -4.80 15.92
N ALA A 89 -6.41 -5.33 17.01
CA ALA A 89 -4.99 -5.69 17.04
C ALA A 89 -4.65 -6.73 15.95
N LEU A 90 -3.51 -6.54 15.29
CA LEU A 90 -3.01 -7.48 14.30
C LEU A 90 -2.53 -8.77 14.98
N SER A 91 -2.61 -9.88 14.25
CA SER A 91 -2.08 -11.17 14.70
C SER A 91 -0.57 -11.32 14.52
N TYR A 92 0.10 -10.31 13.97
CA TYR A 92 1.53 -10.29 13.65
C TYR A 92 2.18 -9.00 14.14
N THR A 93 3.49 -9.05 14.41
CA THR A 93 4.22 -7.96 15.04
C THR A 93 4.44 -6.75 14.14
N SER A 94 4.77 -6.95 12.86
CA SER A 94 5.06 -5.82 11.95
C SER A 94 4.86 -6.17 10.48
N VAL A 95 4.60 -5.14 9.68
CA VAL A 95 4.66 -5.20 8.21
C VAL A 95 5.29 -3.92 7.67
N VAL A 96 6.20 -4.08 6.71
CA VAL A 96 6.76 -2.98 5.92
C VAL A 96 6.35 -3.18 4.48
N SER A 97 5.67 -2.19 3.90
CA SER A 97 5.19 -2.23 2.52
C SER A 97 5.86 -1.16 1.69
N THR A 98 6.12 -1.48 0.43
CA THR A 98 6.68 -0.52 -0.53
C THR A 98 5.81 -0.52 -1.78
N ILE A 99 5.40 0.68 -2.21
CA ILE A 99 4.79 0.90 -3.52
C ILE A 99 5.79 1.64 -4.37
N ARG A 100 6.06 1.13 -5.56
CA ARG A 100 6.95 1.76 -6.54
C ARG A 100 6.28 1.85 -7.88
N VAL A 101 6.47 2.98 -8.55
CA VAL A 101 5.87 3.27 -9.85
C VAL A 101 6.97 3.53 -10.87
N TYR A 102 6.75 3.07 -12.10
CA TYR A 102 7.68 3.23 -13.20
C TYR A 102 6.91 3.72 -14.43
N PRO A 103 7.31 4.85 -15.04
CA PRO A 103 6.74 5.25 -16.32
C PRO A 103 7.15 4.22 -17.39
N VAL A 104 6.18 3.74 -18.17
CA VAL A 104 6.47 2.87 -19.32
C VAL A 104 6.77 3.76 -20.53
N THR A 105 8.03 3.76 -20.97
CA THR A 105 8.53 4.69 -21.99
C THR A 105 8.56 4.13 -23.41
N SER A 106 8.21 2.86 -23.61
CA SER A 106 8.22 2.21 -24.93
C SER A 106 7.43 0.90 -24.93
N GLY A 107 6.95 0.47 -26.10
CA GLY A 107 6.28 -0.82 -26.29
C GLY A 107 4.76 -0.71 -26.26
N GLU A 108 4.07 -1.85 -26.12
CA GLU A 108 2.59 -1.90 -26.17
C GLU A 108 1.92 -1.01 -25.09
N HIS A 109 2.58 -0.84 -23.95
CA HIS A 109 2.09 -0.06 -22.82
C HIS A 109 2.74 1.33 -22.71
N GLU A 110 3.33 1.86 -23.78
CA GLU A 110 3.93 3.20 -23.76
C GLU A 110 2.94 4.27 -23.28
N GLY A 111 3.42 5.17 -22.41
CA GLY A 111 2.59 6.21 -21.78
C GLY A 111 1.78 5.73 -20.58
N GLN A 112 1.79 4.43 -20.28
CA GLN A 112 1.16 3.84 -19.09
C GLN A 112 2.16 3.77 -17.92
N THR A 113 1.69 3.31 -16.77
CA THR A 113 2.50 3.23 -15.55
C THR A 113 2.57 1.81 -15.03
N PHE A 114 3.76 1.26 -14.83
CA PHE A 114 3.96 -0.01 -14.17
C PHE A 114 4.08 0.21 -12.66
N VAL A 115 3.27 -0.50 -11.87
CA VAL A 115 3.22 -0.36 -10.41
C VAL A 115 3.55 -1.69 -9.76
N THR A 116 4.43 -1.66 -8.76
CA THR A 116 4.72 -2.80 -7.88
C THR A 116 4.36 -2.44 -6.45
N TRP A 117 3.74 -3.38 -5.73
CA TRP A 117 3.39 -3.23 -4.33
C TRP A 117 3.80 -4.48 -3.55
N SER A 118 4.81 -4.32 -2.70
CA SER A 118 5.33 -5.37 -1.84
C SER A 118 4.90 -5.20 -0.38
N GLY A 119 5.01 -6.28 0.38
CA GLY A 119 4.84 -6.30 1.82
C GLY A 119 5.73 -7.36 2.44
N ASN A 120 6.52 -6.99 3.43
CA ASN A 120 7.37 -7.88 4.22
C ASN A 120 6.81 -7.94 5.63
N PHE A 121 6.34 -9.11 6.03
CA PHE A 121 5.74 -9.37 7.34
C PHE A 121 6.76 -10.01 8.28
N SER A 122 6.57 -9.80 9.58
CA SER A 122 7.31 -10.52 10.62
C SER A 122 7.03 -12.02 10.58
N SER A 123 7.95 -12.81 11.14
CA SER A 123 7.94 -14.28 11.09
C SER A 123 6.76 -14.94 11.82
N ASP A 124 6.04 -14.18 12.64
CA ASP A 124 4.84 -14.60 13.37
C ASP A 124 3.55 -14.45 12.55
N ALA A 125 3.61 -13.89 11.34
CA ALA A 125 2.49 -13.89 10.41
C ALA A 125 2.19 -15.30 9.88
N ASP A 126 0.92 -15.71 9.91
CA ASP A 126 0.48 -16.99 9.36
C ASP A 126 0.19 -16.91 7.83
N ALA A 127 0.03 -18.07 7.20
CA ALA A 127 -0.24 -18.16 5.76
C ALA A 127 -1.56 -17.48 5.33
N GLY A 128 -2.56 -17.40 6.22
CA GLY A 128 -3.81 -16.71 5.97
C GLY A 128 -3.62 -15.20 5.86
N VAL A 129 -2.80 -14.61 6.75
CA VAL A 129 -2.40 -13.19 6.70
C VAL A 129 -1.70 -12.88 5.38
N ILE A 130 -0.73 -13.71 4.98
CA ILE A 130 0.00 -13.49 3.72
C ILE A 130 -0.94 -13.60 2.50
N ALA A 131 -1.86 -14.55 2.51
CA ALA A 131 -2.84 -14.72 1.44
C ALA A 131 -3.82 -13.53 1.37
N ASP A 132 -4.36 -13.08 2.50
CA ASP A 132 -5.25 -11.92 2.55
C ASP A 132 -4.54 -10.65 2.06
N ALA A 133 -3.30 -10.43 2.53
CA ALA A 133 -2.44 -9.34 2.11
C ALA A 133 -2.19 -9.31 0.58
N LYS A 134 -2.08 -10.50 -0.03
CA LYS A 134 -1.96 -10.68 -1.47
C LYS A 134 -3.21 -10.22 -2.20
N PHE A 135 -4.38 -10.70 -1.79
CA PHE A 135 -5.64 -10.35 -2.43
C PHE A 135 -5.95 -8.86 -2.29
N LYS A 136 -5.76 -8.29 -1.10
CA LYS A 136 -5.96 -6.85 -0.85
C LYS A 136 -5.13 -5.96 -1.76
N ARG A 137 -3.86 -6.29 -2.01
CA ARG A 137 -2.99 -5.53 -2.92
C ARG A 137 -3.45 -5.62 -4.37
N ARG A 138 -3.88 -6.81 -4.84
CA ARG A 138 -4.42 -6.97 -6.19
C ARG A 138 -5.68 -6.16 -6.42
N GLU A 139 -6.61 -6.19 -5.45
CA GLU A 139 -7.82 -5.38 -5.49
C GLU A 139 -7.50 -3.89 -5.49
N ALA A 140 -6.57 -3.46 -4.63
CA ALA A 140 -6.14 -2.06 -4.55
C ALA A 140 -5.51 -1.58 -5.88
N LEU A 141 -4.70 -2.42 -6.54
CA LEU A 141 -4.14 -2.11 -7.87
C LEU A 141 -5.24 -2.02 -8.95
N ALA A 142 -6.25 -2.89 -8.89
CA ALA A 142 -7.39 -2.82 -9.80
C ALA A 142 -8.24 -1.55 -9.58
N ASP A 143 -8.40 -1.12 -8.33
CA ASP A 143 -9.10 0.12 -8.02
C ASP A 143 -8.28 1.36 -8.37
N LEU A 144 -6.95 1.31 -8.18
CA LEU A 144 -6.03 2.34 -8.66
C LEU A 144 -6.16 2.53 -10.17
N ALA A 145 -6.28 1.43 -10.93
CA ALA A 145 -6.49 1.51 -12.37
C ALA A 145 -7.76 2.27 -12.73
N LYS A 146 -8.88 2.01 -12.04
CA LYS A 146 -10.15 2.70 -12.28
C LYS A 146 -10.09 4.17 -11.90
N ALA A 147 -9.41 4.52 -10.81
CA ALA A 147 -9.34 5.89 -10.30
C ALA A 147 -8.37 6.78 -11.07
N ALA A 148 -7.36 6.20 -11.71
CA ALA A 148 -6.38 6.92 -12.52
C ALA A 148 -6.81 7.12 -13.98
N SER A 149 -7.87 6.42 -14.41
CA SER A 149 -8.43 6.45 -15.77
C SER A 149 -9.27 7.70 -16.05
#